data_AF-A0A2U1QCW9-F1
#
_entry.id   AF-A0A2U1QCW9-F1
#
_cell.length_a   1.000
_cell.length_b   1.000
_cell.length_c   1.000
_cell.angle_alpha   90.00
_cell.angle_beta   90.00
_cell.angle_gamma   90.00
#
_symmetry.space_group_name_H-M   'P 1'
#
loop_
_entity.id
_entity.type
_entity.pdbx_description
1 polymer ?
#
loop_
_entity_poly.entity_id
_entity_poly.type
_entity_poly.pdbx_seq_one_letter_code
_entity_poly.pdbx_strand_id
1 'polypeptide(L)'
;MLEGSLIRRMSCKPEEIIREHVAEEAETGKIYRSNYKDKNVRVVLVLRPARQNSKSVNAQIKYLVHCMENTILNLPLDQEQMIWLIDFNGFNLSNISIKSTKETAFILQDQYLERLGLAILYNPPKFFEPFYKIVKLFLEPKTANKVKFVYADDPNTKIIVENLFFMDELESAFGGKVEESFDIKKYAEKMKEDDVKRIILNKGDTFLEPNTTLKSISHTEEKTTDTNCVTEVVEEKKLSEDPKSIASR
;
A
#
# COMPACT_ATOMS: atom_id res chain seq x y z
N MET A 1 1.86 10.36 -18.92
CA MET A 1 1.43 9.57 -17.74
C MET A 1 1.89 8.12 -17.78
N LEU A 2 1.87 7.42 -18.93
CA LEU A 2 2.43 6.04 -19.02
C LEU A 2 3.97 5.99 -18.91
N GLU A 3 4.69 6.90 -19.56
CA GLU A 3 6.16 6.91 -19.55
C GLU A 3 6.75 7.13 -18.14
N GLY A 4 6.17 8.02 -17.33
CA GLY A 4 6.62 8.27 -15.95
C GLY A 4 6.46 7.04 -15.05
N SER A 5 5.32 6.37 -15.15
CA SER A 5 5.03 5.12 -14.43
C SER A 5 6.02 4.01 -14.81
N LEU A 6 6.32 3.85 -16.10
CA LEU A 6 7.27 2.86 -16.62
C LEU A 6 8.71 3.13 -16.16
N ILE A 7 9.18 4.37 -16.30
CA ILE A 7 10.51 4.80 -15.84
C ILE A 7 10.68 4.49 -14.35
N ARG A 8 9.64 4.68 -13.54
CA ARG A 8 9.74 4.45 -12.10
C ARG A 8 9.54 2.99 -11.70
N ARG A 9 8.76 2.19 -12.43
CA ARG A 9 8.77 0.73 -12.25
C ARG A 9 10.16 0.17 -12.55
N MET A 10 10.84 0.68 -13.58
CA MET A 10 12.24 0.32 -13.86
C MET A 10 13.21 0.71 -12.73
N SER A 11 12.97 1.84 -12.04
CA SER A 11 13.82 2.27 -10.93
C SER A 11 13.49 1.59 -9.59
N CYS A 12 12.22 1.44 -9.24
CA CYS A 12 11.79 0.84 -7.96
C CYS A 12 11.78 -0.70 -8.01
N LYS A 13 11.72 -1.28 -9.22
CA LYS A 13 11.67 -2.72 -9.49
C LYS A 13 10.76 -3.48 -8.52
N PRO A 14 9.45 -3.16 -8.51
CA PRO A 14 8.50 -3.77 -7.58
C PRO A 14 8.50 -5.31 -7.64
N GLU A 15 8.83 -5.88 -8.80
CA GLU A 15 8.99 -7.31 -9.03
C GLU A 15 10.16 -7.96 -8.28
N GLU A 16 11.17 -7.20 -7.85
CA GLU A 16 12.33 -7.70 -7.09
C GLU A 16 12.11 -7.60 -5.57
N ILE A 17 11.00 -7.01 -5.10
CA ILE A 17 10.72 -6.87 -3.67
C ILE A 17 10.12 -8.17 -3.11
N ILE A 18 10.99 -9.03 -2.56
CA ILE A 18 10.61 -10.27 -1.86
C ILE A 18 10.36 -10.04 -0.36
N ARG A 19 9.72 -11.01 0.30
CA ARG A 19 9.39 -10.96 1.72
C ARG A 19 10.57 -10.64 2.63
N GLU A 20 11.77 -11.13 2.31
CA GLU A 20 12.97 -10.92 3.13
C GLU A 20 13.34 -9.43 3.22
N HIS A 21 13.07 -8.65 2.17
CA HIS A 21 13.34 -7.20 2.15
C HIS A 21 12.39 -6.39 3.05
N VAL A 22 11.24 -6.96 3.41
CA VAL A 22 10.15 -6.23 4.08
C VAL A 22 9.64 -6.95 5.33
N ALA A 23 10.32 -8.00 5.77
CA ALA A 23 9.91 -8.85 6.90
C ALA A 23 9.74 -8.03 8.18
N GLU A 24 10.71 -7.16 8.49
CA GLU A 24 10.66 -6.27 9.66
C GLU A 24 9.42 -5.35 9.62
N GLU A 25 9.09 -4.79 8.45
CA GLU A 25 7.92 -3.92 8.29
C GLU A 25 6.60 -4.69 8.45
N ALA A 26 6.59 -5.99 8.16
CA ALA A 26 5.41 -6.85 8.22
C ALA A 26 5.07 -7.35 9.64
N GLU A 27 6.04 -7.39 10.57
CA GLU A 27 5.93 -8.04 11.88
C GLU A 27 4.69 -7.64 12.69
N THR A 28 4.28 -6.38 12.61
CA THR A 28 3.18 -5.85 13.41
C THR A 28 1.81 -5.98 12.76
N GLY A 29 1.74 -6.37 11.48
CA GLY A 29 0.50 -6.38 10.73
C GLY A 29 -0.08 -4.97 10.53
N LYS A 30 0.80 -3.97 10.35
CA LYS A 30 0.39 -2.60 10.03
C LYS A 30 -0.21 -2.44 8.65
N ILE A 31 0.12 -3.34 7.73
CA ILE A 31 -0.51 -3.49 6.41
C ILE A 31 -0.55 -4.99 6.13
N TYR A 32 -1.66 -5.53 5.66
CA TYR A 32 -1.72 -6.92 5.19
C TYR A 32 -2.89 -7.16 4.24
N ARG A 33 -2.74 -8.15 3.37
CA ARG A 33 -3.83 -8.66 2.52
C ARG A 33 -4.75 -9.57 3.35
N SER A 34 -6.04 -9.24 3.38
CA SER A 34 -7.05 -10.04 4.09
C SER A 34 -7.24 -11.42 3.44
N ASN A 35 -7.94 -12.30 4.17
CA ASN A 35 -8.43 -13.57 3.63
C ASN A 35 -9.85 -13.48 3.07
N TYR A 36 -10.61 -12.45 3.46
CA TYR A 36 -11.96 -12.17 2.95
C TYR A 36 -11.93 -11.14 1.82
N LYS A 37 -12.99 -11.12 1.01
CA LYS A 37 -13.19 -10.15 -0.07
C LYS A 37 -14.41 -9.29 0.23
N ASP A 38 -14.56 -8.19 -0.49
CA ASP A 38 -15.84 -7.47 -0.48
C ASP A 38 -16.88 -8.23 -1.33
N LYS A 39 -18.15 -7.81 -1.29
CA LYS A 39 -19.23 -8.44 -2.07
C LYS A 39 -19.04 -8.34 -3.59
N ASN A 40 -18.16 -7.44 -4.04
CA ASN A 40 -17.79 -7.28 -5.44
C ASN A 40 -16.53 -8.10 -5.79
N VAL A 41 -16.11 -9.02 -4.90
CA VAL A 41 -14.97 -9.93 -5.09
C VAL A 41 -13.63 -9.18 -5.21
N ARG A 42 -13.56 -7.93 -4.75
CA ARG A 42 -12.32 -7.17 -4.67
C ARG A 42 -11.51 -7.61 -3.46
N VAL A 43 -10.20 -7.71 -3.65
CA VAL A 43 -9.26 -8.04 -2.57
C VAL A 43 -9.15 -6.85 -1.62
N VAL A 44 -9.13 -7.11 -0.32
CA VAL A 44 -9.03 -6.09 0.72
C VAL A 44 -7.60 -6.04 1.25
N LEU A 45 -7.05 -4.83 1.28
CA LEU A 45 -5.83 -4.50 1.98
C LEU A 45 -6.21 -3.82 3.29
N VAL A 46 -5.87 -4.44 4.42
CA VAL A 46 -6.08 -3.89 5.75
C VAL A 46 -4.87 -3.05 6.15
N LEU A 47 -5.11 -1.84 6.65
CA LEU A 47 -4.06 -0.96 7.16
C LEU A 47 -4.37 -0.60 8.61
N ARG A 48 -3.38 -0.73 9.49
CA ARG A 48 -3.44 -0.38 10.91
C ARG A 48 -2.33 0.61 11.24
N PRO A 49 -2.49 1.92 10.96
CA PRO A 49 -1.45 2.91 11.18
C PRO A 49 -0.94 2.95 12.64
N ALA A 50 -1.78 2.65 13.62
CA ALA A 50 -1.39 2.55 15.04
C ALA A 50 -0.27 1.51 15.31
N ARG A 51 -0.07 0.55 14.39
CA ARG A 51 0.94 -0.51 14.47
C ARG A 51 2.25 -0.16 13.75
N GLN A 52 2.49 1.11 13.43
CA GLN A 52 3.75 1.56 12.84
C GLN A 52 4.95 1.18 13.74
N ASN A 53 5.94 0.50 13.17
CA ASN A 53 7.10 -0.03 13.89
C ASN A 53 8.44 0.52 13.38
N SER A 54 8.45 1.37 12.36
CA SER A 54 9.67 1.97 11.84
C SER A 54 9.54 3.46 11.55
N LYS A 55 10.68 4.14 11.43
CA LYS A 55 10.78 5.55 11.00
C LYS A 55 11.28 5.69 9.55
N SER A 56 11.73 4.61 8.94
CA SER A 56 12.27 4.62 7.58
C SER A 56 11.13 4.74 6.58
N VAL A 57 10.95 5.93 6.00
CA VAL A 57 9.94 6.13 4.95
C VAL A 57 10.22 5.23 3.76
N ASN A 58 11.48 4.98 3.40
CA ASN A 58 11.81 4.07 2.29
C ASN A 58 11.32 2.64 2.60
N ALA A 59 11.61 2.10 3.79
CA ALA A 59 11.15 0.76 4.17
C ALA A 59 9.61 0.67 4.20
N GLN A 60 8.93 1.69 4.74
CA GLN A 60 7.47 1.77 4.75
C GLN A 60 6.88 1.76 3.34
N ILE A 61 7.46 2.54 2.43
CA ILE A 61 7.03 2.61 1.04
C ILE A 61 7.31 1.29 0.32
N LYS A 62 8.49 0.69 0.50
CA LYS A 62 8.85 -0.61 -0.07
C LYS A 62 7.86 -1.69 0.40
N TYR A 63 7.47 -1.67 1.68
CA TYR A 63 6.47 -2.59 2.21
C TYR A 63 5.07 -2.35 1.65
N LEU A 64 4.63 -1.09 1.54
CA LEU A 64 3.35 -0.75 0.91
C LEU A 64 3.30 -1.27 -0.54
N VAL A 65 4.35 -1.03 -1.32
CA VAL A 65 4.47 -1.50 -2.71
C VAL A 65 4.40 -3.03 -2.77
N HIS A 66 5.15 -3.74 -1.93
CA HIS A 66 5.09 -5.21 -1.84
C HIS A 66 3.65 -5.71 -1.56
N CYS A 67 2.97 -5.12 -0.59
CA CYS A 67 1.58 -5.44 -0.25
C CYS A 67 0.61 -5.17 -1.42
N MET A 68 0.78 -4.05 -2.12
CA MET A 68 -0.06 -3.68 -3.27
C MET A 68 0.16 -4.64 -4.44
N GLU A 69 1.40 -4.98 -4.78
CA GLU A 69 1.72 -5.94 -5.85
C GLU A 69 1.17 -7.33 -5.53
N ASN A 70 1.33 -7.81 -4.29
CA ASN A 70 0.74 -9.09 -3.86
C ASN A 70 -0.80 -9.04 -3.89
N THR A 71 -1.40 -7.89 -3.62
CA THR A 71 -2.85 -7.69 -3.73
C THR A 71 -3.30 -7.79 -5.19
N ILE A 72 -2.60 -7.10 -6.10
CA ILE A 72 -2.88 -7.12 -7.55
C ILE A 72 -2.70 -8.52 -8.13
N LEU A 73 -1.65 -9.23 -7.75
CA LEU A 73 -1.37 -10.62 -8.15
C LEU A 73 -2.51 -11.59 -7.80
N ASN A 74 -3.36 -11.22 -6.84
CA ASN A 74 -4.45 -12.05 -6.33
C ASN A 74 -5.84 -11.46 -6.62
N LEU A 75 -5.92 -10.43 -7.45
CA LEU A 75 -7.19 -9.97 -7.99
C LEU A 75 -7.79 -11.03 -8.93
N PRO A 76 -9.12 -11.22 -8.91
CA PRO A 76 -9.83 -11.91 -9.99
C PRO A 76 -9.54 -11.31 -11.37
N LEU A 77 -9.66 -12.11 -12.43
CA LEU A 77 -9.38 -11.68 -13.81
C LEU A 77 -10.23 -10.49 -14.27
N ASP A 78 -11.44 -10.33 -13.71
CA ASP A 78 -12.40 -9.26 -14.02
C ASP A 78 -12.30 -8.06 -13.06
N GLN A 79 -11.38 -8.09 -12.10
CA GLN A 79 -11.23 -7.04 -11.09
C GLN A 79 -9.87 -6.35 -11.21
N GLU A 80 -9.90 -5.03 -11.38
CA GLU A 80 -8.68 -4.23 -11.45
C GLU A 80 -8.42 -3.44 -10.16
N GLN A 81 -9.39 -3.43 -9.25
CA GLN A 81 -9.42 -2.57 -8.06
C GLN A 81 -9.37 -3.36 -6.76
N MET A 82 -8.62 -2.82 -5.80
CA MET A 82 -8.58 -3.27 -4.42
C MET A 82 -9.33 -2.32 -3.48
N ILE A 83 -9.69 -2.80 -2.30
CA ILE A 83 -10.26 -1.98 -1.23
C ILE A 83 -9.23 -1.78 -0.14
N TRP A 84 -9.10 -0.55 0.34
CA TRP A 84 -8.34 -0.26 1.55
C TRP A 84 -9.29 -0.16 2.73
N LEU A 85 -9.03 -0.92 3.78
CA LEU A 85 -9.79 -0.91 5.01
C LEU A 85 -8.85 -0.52 6.15
N ILE A 86 -9.02 0.70 6.65
CA ILE A 86 -8.05 1.37 7.51
C ILE A 86 -8.62 1.46 8.93
N ASP A 87 -7.99 0.76 9.86
CA ASP A 87 -8.37 0.70 11.28
C ASP A 87 -7.65 1.81 12.06
N PHE A 88 -8.42 2.75 12.60
CA PHE A 88 -7.89 3.84 13.42
C PHE A 88 -7.88 3.54 14.92
N ASN A 89 -8.19 2.31 15.34
CA ASN A 89 -8.09 1.95 16.74
C ASN A 89 -6.65 2.17 17.27
N GLY A 90 -6.53 2.95 18.35
CA GLY A 90 -5.23 3.34 18.92
C GLY A 90 -4.42 4.35 18.09
N PHE A 91 -4.97 4.89 16.99
CA PHE A 91 -4.26 5.85 16.15
C PHE A 91 -4.04 7.19 16.85
N ASN A 92 -2.84 7.74 16.65
CA ASN A 92 -2.49 9.12 16.95
C ASN A 92 -1.62 9.71 15.83
N LEU A 93 -1.46 11.04 15.80
CA LEU A 93 -0.75 11.72 14.72
C LEU A 93 0.74 11.35 14.63
N SER A 94 1.38 10.81 15.68
CA SER A 94 2.78 10.37 15.60
C SER A 94 2.96 9.07 14.82
N ASN A 95 1.88 8.32 14.58
CA ASN A 95 1.91 7.08 13.81
C ASN A 95 2.10 7.32 12.29
N ILE A 96 1.88 8.53 11.81
CA ILE A 96 2.00 8.89 10.40
C ILE A 96 2.85 10.15 10.22
N SER A 97 3.68 10.17 9.17
CA SER A 97 4.44 11.37 8.79
C SER A 97 3.85 12.01 7.54
N ILE A 98 4.00 13.33 7.40
CA ILE A 98 3.61 14.03 6.16
C ILE A 98 4.42 13.49 4.97
N LYS A 99 5.70 13.16 5.17
CA LYS A 99 6.56 12.58 4.13
C LYS A 99 6.02 11.23 3.64
N SER A 100 5.73 10.30 4.55
CA SER A 100 5.16 8.99 4.19
C SER A 100 3.78 9.15 3.54
N THR A 101 2.97 10.11 3.98
CA THR A 101 1.66 10.42 3.37
C THR A 101 1.80 10.92 1.94
N LYS A 102 2.73 11.86 1.70
CA LYS A 102 2.99 12.41 0.37
C LYS A 102 3.51 11.33 -0.59
N GLU A 103 4.43 10.49 -0.14
CA GLU A 103 4.95 9.38 -0.94
C GLU A 103 3.86 8.33 -1.22
N THR A 104 3.03 7.99 -0.24
CA THR A 104 1.87 7.09 -0.44
C THR A 104 0.91 7.65 -1.49
N ALA A 105 0.58 8.94 -1.38
CA ALA A 105 -0.28 9.61 -2.35
C ALA A 105 0.34 9.57 -3.75
N PHE A 106 1.63 9.87 -3.86
CA PHE A 106 2.36 9.83 -5.12
C PHE A 106 2.32 8.43 -5.77
N ILE A 107 2.57 7.37 -4.99
CA ILE A 107 2.51 5.98 -5.46
C ILE A 107 1.12 5.62 -5.99
N LEU A 108 0.07 5.99 -5.28
CA LEU A 108 -1.32 5.73 -5.70
C LEU A 108 -1.68 6.43 -7.02
N GLN A 109 -1.09 7.58 -7.30
CA GLN A 109 -1.45 8.43 -8.44
C GLN A 109 -0.49 8.30 -9.62
N ASP A 110 0.71 7.79 -9.44
CA ASP A 110 1.69 7.65 -10.52
C ASP A 110 1.90 6.19 -10.93
N GLN A 111 1.98 5.29 -9.95
CA GLN A 111 2.33 3.88 -10.19
C GLN A 111 1.12 2.95 -10.18
N TYR A 112 0.12 3.24 -9.36
CA TYR A 112 -1.06 2.39 -9.15
C TYR A 112 -2.36 3.12 -9.47
N LEU A 113 -2.34 3.85 -10.59
CA LEU A 113 -3.49 4.56 -11.12
C LEU A 113 -4.73 3.67 -11.20
N GLU A 114 -5.84 4.19 -10.68
CA GLU A 114 -7.15 3.54 -10.67
C GLU A 114 -7.21 2.16 -9.97
N ARG A 115 -6.13 1.70 -9.30
CA ARG A 115 -6.12 0.44 -8.53
C ARG A 115 -6.86 0.54 -7.20
N LEU A 116 -6.95 1.73 -6.61
CA LEU A 116 -7.78 1.94 -5.43
C LEU A 116 -9.25 2.05 -5.87
N GLY A 117 -10.12 1.14 -5.42
CA GLY A 117 -11.56 1.23 -5.62
C GLY A 117 -12.24 2.09 -4.57
N LEU A 118 -11.96 1.81 -3.29
CA LEU A 118 -12.47 2.55 -2.14
C LEU A 118 -11.45 2.49 -0.98
N ALA A 119 -11.37 3.56 -0.20
CA ALA A 119 -10.65 3.59 1.06
C ALA A 119 -11.62 3.88 2.21
N ILE A 120 -11.85 2.90 3.06
CA ILE A 120 -12.68 3.02 4.26
C ILE A 120 -11.77 3.39 5.44
N LEU A 121 -11.96 4.59 5.99
CA LEU A 121 -11.37 5.02 7.24
C LEU A 121 -12.36 4.64 8.36
N TYR A 122 -12.05 3.58 9.11
CA TYR A 122 -12.93 3.04 10.14
C TYR A 122 -12.56 3.58 11.52
N ASN A 123 -13.54 4.20 12.18
CA ASN A 123 -13.42 4.90 13.47
C ASN A 123 -12.24 5.87 13.57
N PRO A 124 -11.99 6.75 12.57
CA PRO A 124 -10.95 7.75 12.71
C PRO A 124 -11.25 8.69 13.89
N PRO A 125 -10.26 9.06 14.71
CA PRO A 125 -10.51 10.01 15.79
C PRO A 125 -10.91 11.37 15.20
N LYS A 126 -11.73 12.15 15.91
CA LYS A 126 -12.28 13.43 15.40
C LYS A 126 -11.20 14.42 14.92
N PHE A 127 -10.01 14.39 15.51
CA PHE A 127 -8.88 15.23 15.09
C PHE A 127 -8.27 14.82 13.73
N PHE A 128 -8.61 13.65 13.19
CA PHE A 128 -8.13 13.18 11.90
C PHE A 128 -8.81 13.90 10.73
N GLU A 129 -10.06 14.36 10.87
CA GLU A 129 -10.74 15.08 9.79
C GLU A 129 -9.99 16.36 9.34
N PRO A 130 -9.53 17.25 10.24
CA PRO A 130 -8.63 18.33 9.88
C PRO A 130 -7.34 17.88 9.20
N PHE A 131 -6.70 16.81 9.70
CA PHE A 131 -5.50 16.26 9.09
C PHE A 131 -5.76 15.75 7.67
N TYR A 132 -6.88 15.07 7.44
CA TYR A 132 -7.27 14.57 6.13
C TYR A 132 -7.49 15.71 5.12
N LYS A 133 -7.92 16.91 5.54
CA LYS A 133 -7.97 18.09 4.65
C LYS A 133 -6.58 18.45 4.10
N ILE A 134 -5.53 18.25 4.88
CA ILE A 134 -4.14 18.44 4.43
C ILE A 134 -3.74 17.30 3.48
N VAL A 135 -4.07 16.05 3.84
CA VAL A 135 -3.81 14.88 2.98
C VAL A 135 -4.46 15.03 1.60
N LYS A 136 -5.68 15.58 1.55
CA LYS A 136 -6.40 15.87 0.31
C LYS A 136 -5.64 16.77 -0.66
N LEU A 137 -4.74 17.64 -0.19
CA LEU A 137 -3.92 18.47 -1.08
C LEU A 137 -2.91 17.65 -1.90
N PHE A 138 -2.55 16.45 -1.42
CA PHE A 138 -1.67 15.53 -2.11
C PHE A 138 -2.43 14.53 -2.99
N LEU A 139 -3.77 14.50 -2.92
CA LEU A 139 -4.62 13.56 -3.64
C LEU A 139 -5.37 14.26 -4.77
N GLU A 140 -5.33 13.67 -5.95
CA GLU A 140 -6.19 14.03 -7.06
C GLU A 140 -7.67 13.86 -6.66
N PRO A 141 -8.58 14.70 -7.20
CA PRO A 141 -10.00 14.69 -6.83
C PRO A 141 -10.66 13.31 -6.92
N LYS A 142 -10.31 12.52 -7.95
CA LYS A 142 -10.85 11.16 -8.13
C LYS A 142 -10.47 10.25 -6.98
N THR A 143 -9.21 10.27 -6.55
CA THR A 143 -8.71 9.46 -5.42
C THR A 143 -9.31 9.94 -4.11
N ALA A 144 -9.41 11.25 -3.90
CA ALA A 144 -10.03 11.81 -2.71
C ALA A 144 -11.52 11.42 -2.57
N ASN A 145 -12.25 11.31 -3.68
CA ASN A 145 -13.68 10.93 -3.69
C ASN A 145 -13.93 9.46 -3.31
N LYS A 146 -12.89 8.61 -3.40
CA LYS A 146 -12.93 7.20 -3.01
C LYS A 146 -12.76 6.98 -1.50
N VAL A 147 -12.42 8.02 -0.75
CA VAL A 147 -12.27 7.93 0.71
C VAL A 147 -13.62 8.07 1.39
N LYS A 148 -13.96 7.14 2.28
CA LYS A 148 -15.19 7.16 3.10
C LYS A 148 -14.82 7.04 4.57
N PHE A 149 -15.40 7.92 5.38
CA PHE A 149 -15.31 7.87 6.84
C PHE A 149 -16.45 7.00 7.34
N VAL A 150 -16.14 6.03 8.18
CA VAL A 150 -17.10 5.12 8.80
C VAL A 150 -16.91 5.17 10.30
N TYR A 151 -18.00 5.45 11.01
CA TYR A 151 -18.08 5.51 12.46
C TYR A 151 -19.04 4.42 12.95
N ALA A 152 -18.57 3.54 13.82
CA ALA A 152 -19.33 2.37 14.29
C ALA A 152 -20.55 2.76 15.13
N ASP A 153 -20.53 3.95 15.74
CA ASP A 153 -21.60 4.54 16.53
C ASP A 153 -22.60 5.36 15.70
N ASP A 154 -22.33 5.59 14.40
CA ASP A 154 -23.24 6.27 13.48
C ASP A 154 -23.83 5.29 12.44
N PRO A 155 -25.13 4.91 12.57
CA PRO A 155 -25.79 4.01 11.63
C PRO A 155 -25.69 4.45 10.16
N ASN A 156 -25.65 5.76 9.88
CA ASN A 156 -25.61 6.27 8.50
C ASN A 156 -24.30 5.96 7.79
N THR A 157 -23.21 5.86 8.53
CA THR A 157 -21.90 5.52 7.96
C THR A 157 -21.59 4.04 8.12
N LYS A 158 -22.06 3.42 9.21
CA LYS A 158 -21.91 1.98 9.45
C LYS A 158 -22.49 1.13 8.32
N ILE A 159 -23.63 1.55 7.74
CA ILE A 159 -24.27 0.84 6.62
C ILE A 159 -23.36 0.70 5.39
N ILE A 160 -22.33 1.56 5.24
CA ILE A 160 -21.35 1.45 4.15
C ILE A 160 -20.60 0.12 4.26
N VAL A 161 -20.11 -0.25 5.44
CA VAL A 161 -19.39 -1.51 5.67
C VAL A 161 -20.34 -2.70 5.55
N GLU A 162 -21.55 -2.60 6.12
CA GLU A 162 -22.56 -3.67 6.05
C GLU A 162 -23.00 -3.96 4.60
N ASN A 163 -23.05 -2.93 3.75
CA ASN A 163 -23.34 -3.09 2.33
C ASN A 163 -22.16 -3.66 1.54
N LEU A 164 -20.92 -3.30 1.90
CA LEU A 164 -19.72 -3.73 1.17
C LEU A 164 -19.24 -5.14 1.53
N PHE A 165 -19.46 -5.61 2.76
CA PHE A 165 -18.85 -6.84 3.27
C PHE A 165 -19.87 -7.88 3.76
N PHE A 166 -19.48 -9.14 3.71
CA PHE A 166 -20.18 -10.20 4.43
C PHE A 166 -19.73 -10.16 5.90
N MET A 167 -20.64 -9.77 6.80
CA MET A 167 -20.29 -9.53 8.21
C MET A 167 -19.80 -10.79 8.95
N ASP A 168 -20.17 -11.98 8.47
CA ASP A 168 -19.71 -13.26 9.02
C ASP A 168 -18.24 -13.57 8.68
N GLU A 169 -17.67 -12.94 7.66
CA GLU A 169 -16.27 -13.11 7.23
C GLU A 169 -15.37 -11.93 7.63
N LEU A 170 -15.99 -10.78 7.96
CA LEU A 170 -15.28 -9.56 8.31
C LEU A 170 -14.73 -9.63 9.74
N GLU A 171 -13.54 -9.07 9.95
CA GLU A 171 -12.92 -8.95 11.29
C GLU A 171 -13.79 -8.10 12.24
N SER A 172 -13.81 -8.50 13.51
CA SER A 172 -14.53 -7.79 14.57
C SER A 172 -14.03 -6.36 14.78
N ALA A 173 -12.77 -6.07 14.46
CA ALA A 173 -12.20 -4.72 14.45
C ALA A 173 -12.96 -3.75 13.53
N PHE A 174 -13.65 -4.27 12.52
CA PHE A 174 -14.48 -3.48 11.57
C PHE A 174 -15.98 -3.72 11.76
N GLY A 175 -16.38 -4.31 12.90
CA GLY A 175 -17.77 -4.61 13.25
C GLY A 175 -18.29 -5.95 12.69
N GLY A 176 -17.43 -6.80 12.13
CA GLY A 176 -17.76 -8.16 11.71
C GLY A 176 -17.78 -9.17 12.87
N LYS A 177 -17.92 -10.46 12.53
CA LYS A 177 -18.03 -11.56 13.51
C LYS A 177 -16.77 -12.40 13.67
N VAL A 178 -15.76 -12.21 12.82
CA VAL A 178 -14.51 -12.95 12.91
C VAL A 178 -13.61 -12.32 13.98
N GLU A 179 -13.40 -13.05 15.08
CA GLU A 179 -12.53 -12.60 16.18
C GLU A 179 -11.04 -12.82 15.92
N GLU A 180 -10.69 -13.53 14.85
CA GLU A 180 -9.29 -13.82 14.53
C GLU A 180 -8.50 -12.54 14.26
N SER A 181 -7.49 -12.29 15.08
CA SER A 181 -6.54 -11.21 14.90
C SER A 181 -5.43 -11.60 13.90
N PHE A 182 -4.79 -10.60 13.29
CA PHE A 182 -3.59 -10.79 12.49
C PHE A 182 -2.55 -11.70 13.17
N ASP A 183 -2.14 -12.76 12.49
CA ASP A 183 -1.09 -13.70 12.91
C ASP A 183 0.08 -13.61 11.93
N ILE A 184 1.25 -13.19 12.44
CA ILE A 184 2.46 -13.00 11.63
C ILE A 184 2.98 -14.31 11.03
N LYS A 185 2.81 -15.47 11.69
CA LYS A 185 3.28 -16.75 11.15
C LYS A 185 2.43 -17.14 9.95
N LYS A 186 1.09 -17.06 10.08
CA LYS A 186 0.17 -17.31 8.97
C LYS A 186 0.42 -16.35 7.81
N TYR A 187 0.63 -15.06 8.11
CA TYR A 187 0.89 -14.07 7.07
C TYR A 187 2.25 -14.26 6.39
N ALA A 188 3.30 -14.65 7.14
CA ALA A 188 4.60 -14.94 6.57
C ALA A 188 4.56 -16.12 5.59
N GLU A 189 3.75 -17.16 5.85
CA GLU A 189 3.53 -18.23 4.86
C GLU A 189 2.82 -17.72 3.61
N LYS A 190 1.79 -16.88 3.77
CA LYS A 190 1.09 -16.23 2.64
C LYS A 190 2.04 -15.39 1.78
N MET A 191 2.97 -14.67 2.40
CA MET A 191 4.00 -13.91 1.67
C MET A 191 4.94 -14.82 0.88
N LYS A 192 5.32 -15.98 1.43
CA LYS A 192 6.14 -16.96 0.70
C LYS A 192 5.40 -17.51 -0.52
N GLU A 193 4.12 -17.84 -0.36
CA GLU A 193 3.27 -18.31 -1.46
C GLU A 193 3.17 -17.25 -2.56
N ASP A 194 2.99 -15.98 -2.20
CA ASP A 194 2.92 -14.86 -3.13
C ASP A 194 4.25 -14.65 -3.88
N ASP A 195 5.40 -14.78 -3.20
CA ASP A 195 6.72 -14.69 -3.84
C ASP A 195 6.94 -15.83 -4.84
N VAL A 196 6.57 -17.07 -4.49
CA VAL A 196 6.61 -18.21 -5.41
C VAL A 196 5.71 -17.97 -6.62
N LYS A 197 4.47 -17.53 -6.39
CA LYS A 197 3.49 -17.23 -7.44
C LYS A 197 4.01 -16.17 -8.42
N ARG A 198 4.65 -15.12 -7.90
CA ARG A 198 5.29 -14.07 -8.70
C ARG A 198 6.44 -14.62 -9.54
N ILE A 199 7.31 -15.44 -8.96
CA ILE A 199 8.44 -16.06 -9.69
C ILE A 199 7.95 -16.92 -10.85
N ILE A 200 6.91 -17.72 -10.64
CA ILE A 200 6.31 -18.58 -11.69
C ILE A 200 5.75 -17.72 -12.82
N LEU A 201 4.98 -16.67 -12.49
CA LEU A 201 4.41 -15.75 -13.49
C LEU A 201 5.49 -15.06 -14.33
N ASN A 202 6.57 -14.60 -13.69
CA ASN A 202 7.68 -13.91 -14.35
C ASN A 202 8.49 -14.84 -15.26
N LYS A 203 8.51 -16.15 -14.99
CA LYS A 203 9.18 -17.15 -15.82
C LYS A 203 8.37 -17.59 -17.04
N GLY A 204 7.12 -17.12 -17.17
CA GLY A 204 6.25 -17.44 -18.31
C GLY A 204 5.60 -18.83 -18.23
N ASP A 205 5.73 -19.53 -17.11
CA ASP A 205 5.10 -20.84 -16.92
C ASP A 205 3.61 -20.64 -16.56
N THR A 206 2.73 -21.12 -17.43
CA THR A 206 1.28 -20.99 -17.27
C THR A 206 0.80 -21.83 -16.08
N PHE A 207 -0.04 -21.27 -15.21
CA PHE A 207 -0.60 -21.98 -14.06
C PHE A 207 -1.45 -23.18 -14.53
N LEU A 208 -0.98 -24.39 -14.24
CA LEU A 208 -1.81 -25.56 -14.06
C LEU A 208 -1.77 -25.92 -12.57
N GLU A 209 -2.96 -26.12 -11.99
CA GLU A 209 -3.23 -26.46 -10.58
C GLU A 209 -2.37 -27.61 -10.03
N PRO A 210 -2.21 -27.69 -8.69
CA PRO A 210 -1.01 -28.20 -8.06
C PRO A 210 -1.03 -29.72 -7.91
N ASN A 211 0.02 -30.35 -8.43
CA ASN A 211 0.57 -31.58 -7.85
C ASN A 211 2.05 -31.66 -8.20
N THR A 212 2.91 -31.60 -7.18
CA THR A 212 4.16 -32.38 -7.02
C THR A 212 5.28 -31.57 -6.36
N THR A 213 5.51 -31.91 -5.09
CA THR A 213 6.78 -32.08 -4.37
C THR A 213 7.97 -31.14 -4.64
N LEU A 214 8.27 -30.39 -3.58
CA LEU A 214 9.50 -29.62 -3.31
C LEU A 214 10.79 -30.37 -3.68
N LYS A 215 11.64 -29.72 -4.50
CA LYS A 215 13.10 -29.90 -4.45
C LYS A 215 13.77 -28.56 -4.17
N SER A 216 14.58 -28.58 -3.13
CA SER A 216 15.45 -27.49 -2.64
C SER A 216 16.34 -26.95 -3.75
N ILE A 217 16.39 -25.63 -3.91
CA ILE A 217 17.42 -24.95 -4.70
C ILE A 217 18.26 -24.11 -3.74
N SER A 218 19.56 -24.38 -3.76
CA SER A 218 20.62 -23.72 -2.99
C SER A 218 20.85 -22.28 -3.45
N HIS A 219 21.06 -21.39 -2.48
CA HIS A 219 21.40 -19.98 -2.67
C HIS A 219 22.76 -19.79 -3.35
N THR A 220 22.80 -18.86 -4.31
CA THR A 220 24.02 -18.12 -4.65
C THR A 220 23.72 -16.67 -4.31
N GLU A 221 24.47 -16.11 -3.35
CA GLU A 221 24.32 -14.72 -2.91
C GLU A 221 24.92 -13.79 -3.98
N GLU A 222 24.08 -12.92 -4.55
CA GLU A 222 24.53 -11.78 -5.32
C GLU A 222 24.08 -10.51 -4.59
N LYS A 223 25.06 -9.66 -4.28
CA LYS A 223 24.92 -8.46 -3.44
C LYS A 223 24.09 -7.41 -4.20
N THR A 224 22.83 -7.24 -3.85
CA THR A 224 21.96 -6.21 -4.44
C THR A 224 22.21 -4.85 -3.79
N THR A 225 22.54 -3.87 -4.63
CA THR A 225 22.64 -2.45 -4.27
C THR A 225 21.26 -1.87 -3.98
N ASP A 226 21.10 -1.23 -2.82
CA ASP A 226 19.87 -0.55 -2.41
C ASP A 226 19.42 0.47 -3.47
N THR A 227 18.33 0.17 -4.17
CA THR A 227 17.73 1.09 -5.14
C THR A 227 16.61 1.90 -4.47
N ASN A 228 16.70 3.22 -4.57
CA ASN A 228 15.93 4.19 -3.78
C ASN A 228 14.55 4.46 -4.43
N CYS A 229 13.44 4.08 -3.79
CA CYS A 229 12.08 4.34 -4.30
C CYS A 229 11.49 5.69 -3.83
N VAL A 230 12.23 6.44 -2.99
CA VAL A 230 11.81 7.72 -2.42
C VAL A 230 12.20 8.88 -3.33
N THR A 231 11.44 9.97 -3.34
CA THR A 231 11.83 11.20 -4.05
C THR A 231 13.00 11.89 -3.34
N GLU A 232 14.15 12.01 -4.03
CA GLU A 232 15.14 13.05 -3.72
C GLU A 232 14.78 14.28 -4.56
N VAL A 233 14.24 15.30 -3.90
CA VAL A 233 14.06 16.61 -4.54
C VAL A 233 15.43 17.28 -4.55
N VAL A 234 16.12 17.25 -5.69
CA VAL A 234 17.31 18.07 -5.91
C VAL A 234 16.85 19.50 -6.15
N GLU A 235 17.02 20.39 -5.17
CA GLU A 235 16.93 21.83 -5.39
C GLU A 235 18.13 22.28 -6.25
N GLU A 236 17.95 22.40 -7.56
CA GLU A 236 18.86 23.18 -8.38
C GLU A 236 18.61 24.68 -8.14
N LYS A 237 19.31 25.25 -7.16
CA LYS A 237 19.72 26.65 -7.23
C LYS A 237 20.90 26.75 -8.20
N LYS A 238 20.68 27.33 -9.38
CA LYS A 238 21.76 27.97 -10.14
C LYS A 238 21.50 29.46 -10.32
N LEU A 239 22.27 30.18 -9.52
CA LEU A 239 22.76 31.54 -9.70
C LEU A 239 23.13 31.79 -11.18
N SER A 240 22.62 32.86 -11.76
CA SER A 240 23.32 33.58 -12.83
C SER A 240 23.35 35.05 -12.45
N GLU A 241 24.34 35.41 -11.63
CA GLU A 241 24.97 36.71 -11.80
C GLU A 241 25.79 36.65 -13.09
N ASP A 242 25.68 37.67 -13.93
CA ASP A 242 26.86 38.14 -14.66
C ASP A 242 26.83 39.68 -14.77
N PRO A 243 28.01 40.35 -14.74
CA PRO A 243 28.15 41.74 -14.33
C PRO A 243 28.50 42.70 -15.48
N LYS A 244 28.10 43.98 -15.31
CA LYS A 244 28.64 45.21 -15.95
C LYS A 244 28.43 45.27 -17.50
N SER A 245 28.13 46.39 -18.15
CA SER A 245 28.63 47.74 -17.95
C SER A 245 27.93 48.73 -18.92
N ILE A 246 27.83 50.00 -18.49
CA ILE A 246 28.10 51.24 -19.27
C ILE A 246 27.00 51.85 -20.18
N ALA A 247 26.79 53.16 -19.91
CA ALA A 247 26.55 54.32 -20.78
C ALA A 247 25.12 54.87 -20.99
N SER A 248 24.94 56.11 -20.49
CA SER A 248 24.34 57.31 -21.13
C SER A 248 22.89 57.19 -21.65
N ARG A 249 21.94 58.04 -21.28
CA ARG A 249 21.93 59.50 -21.15
C ARG A 249 20.71 59.92 -20.33
#